data_AF-A0A914UN83-F1
#
_entry.id   AF-A0A914UN83-F1
#
_cell.length_a   1.000
_cell.length_b   1.000
_cell.length_c   1.000
_cell.angle_alpha   90.00
_cell.angle_beta   90.00
_cell.angle_gamma   90.00
#
_symmetry.space_group_name_H-M   'P 1'
#
loop_
_entity.id
_entity.type
_entity.pdbx_description
1 polymer ?
#
loop_
_entity_poly.entity_id
_entity_poly.type
_entity_poly.pdbx_seq_one_letter_code
_entity_poly.pdbx_strand_id
1 'polypeptide(L)'
;MYAYYVDCDPLQERVVRNSDQLVVYFVTELFHDIPGMPGVFVASVLSGSLSTLSSMINSLSAVTWSEFVQPFFSRPPKERTVTLITKFIVVCYGIAVTAMAFNAESLGGILNALVSGLGAINGPKLGLFLLGVAVPSANGPGAVSGVILGTVASMWMFIGARIYPVPVAKLPLSVQNCAASNGSLTTVLSSVETTTTTTSRIVPANHSFNLYTMSFFYLAALGCIVTFVVGVVVSLLINAKRARSWRVRQSISKSSNEPYSQKQYETSL
;
A
#
# COMPACT_ATOMS: atom_id res chain seq x y z
N MET A 1 15.08 21.92 -7.28
CA MET A 1 14.72 22.16 -5.88
C MET A 1 15.93 22.00 -4.95
N TYR A 2 16.53 20.82 -4.81
CA TYR A 2 17.77 20.66 -4.03
C TYR A 2 18.90 21.59 -4.51
N ALA A 3 19.08 21.72 -5.83
CA ALA A 3 20.05 22.65 -6.43
C ALA A 3 19.69 24.15 -6.28
N TYR A 4 18.45 24.48 -5.93
CA TYR A 4 17.98 25.86 -5.75
C TYR A 4 18.09 26.30 -4.27
N TYR A 5 17.86 25.36 -3.35
CA TYR A 5 17.98 25.55 -1.90
C TYR A 5 19.29 24.98 -1.31
N VAL A 6 20.38 24.95 -2.09
CA VAL A 6 21.70 24.46 -1.62
C VAL A 6 22.22 25.30 -0.47
N ASP A 7 22.01 26.61 -0.57
CA ASP A 7 22.57 27.63 0.30
C ASP A 7 21.60 28.08 1.42
N CYS A 8 20.30 27.85 1.21
CA CYS A 8 19.20 28.18 2.13
C CYS A 8 18.07 27.19 2.04
N ASP A 9 17.95 26.33 3.05
CA ASP A 9 16.81 25.44 3.17
C ASP A 9 15.65 26.14 3.93
N PRO A 10 14.51 26.42 3.28
CA PRO A 10 13.36 27.05 3.94
C PRO A 10 12.74 26.16 5.05
N LEU A 11 13.09 24.87 5.13
CA LEU A 11 12.79 24.01 6.29
C LEU A 11 13.64 24.35 7.52
N GLN A 12 14.92 24.71 7.34
CA GLN A 12 15.83 25.04 8.43
C GLN A 12 15.61 26.48 8.93
N GLU A 13 15.21 27.38 8.05
CA GLU A 13 14.82 28.77 8.40
C GLU A 13 13.44 28.89 9.06
N ARG A 14 12.71 27.77 9.23
CA ARG A 14 11.32 27.72 9.75
C ARG A 14 10.30 28.53 8.95
N VAL A 15 10.60 28.88 7.71
CA VAL A 15 9.63 29.49 6.79
C VAL A 15 8.57 28.45 6.38
N VAL A 16 8.97 27.18 6.31
CA VAL A 16 8.08 26.05 6.00
C VAL A 16 8.02 25.08 7.18
N ARG A 17 6.80 24.81 7.68
CA ARG A 17 6.57 23.97 8.87
C ARG A 17 6.62 22.47 8.57
N ASN A 18 6.23 22.07 7.35
CA ASN A 18 6.15 20.67 6.92
C ASN A 18 6.80 20.48 5.55
N SER A 19 7.55 19.39 5.36
CA SER A 19 8.18 19.05 4.08
C SER A 19 7.19 18.92 2.92
N ASP A 20 5.93 18.61 3.21
CA ASP A 20 4.87 18.43 2.20
C ASP A 20 4.43 19.76 1.55
N GLN A 21 4.73 20.91 2.18
CA GLN A 21 4.39 22.24 1.67
C GLN A 21 5.50 22.83 0.78
N LEU A 22 6.68 22.20 0.76
CA LEU A 22 7.88 22.72 0.12
C LEU A 22 7.66 22.97 -1.38
N VAL A 23 6.98 22.05 -2.07
CA VAL A 23 6.76 22.15 -3.52
C VAL A 23 5.89 23.34 -3.87
N VAL A 24 4.83 23.58 -3.10
CA VAL A 24 3.93 24.73 -3.32
C VAL A 24 4.67 26.03 -3.04
N TYR A 25 5.46 26.07 -1.96
CA TYR A 25 6.29 27.22 -1.60
C TYR A 25 7.32 27.57 -2.69
N PHE A 26 8.01 26.56 -3.21
CA PHE A 26 8.98 26.74 -4.29
C PHE A 26 8.36 27.32 -5.57
N VAL A 27 7.14 26.88 -5.93
CA VAL A 27 6.46 27.42 -7.11
C VAL A 27 6.01 28.87 -6.86
N THR A 28 5.58 29.22 -5.65
CA THR A 28 5.25 30.63 -5.34
C THR A 28 6.47 31.54 -5.41
N GLU A 29 7.64 31.04 -5.03
CA GLU A 29 8.90 31.79 -5.08
C GLU A 29 9.40 31.95 -6.54
N LEU A 30 9.36 30.86 -7.31
CA LEU A 30 9.83 30.86 -8.71
C LEU A 30 8.99 31.76 -9.63
N PHE A 31 7.68 31.86 -9.39
CA PHE A 31 6.76 32.65 -10.21
C PHE A 31 6.27 33.93 -9.53
N HIS A 32 7.03 34.44 -8.56
CA HIS A 32 6.69 35.67 -7.85
C HIS A 32 6.45 36.86 -8.80
N ASP A 33 7.19 36.92 -9.91
CA ASP A 33 7.10 38.02 -10.88
C ASP A 33 5.90 37.93 -11.84
N ILE A 34 5.23 36.78 -11.93
CA ILE A 34 4.10 36.55 -12.85
C ILE A 34 2.81 36.33 -12.04
N PRO A 35 2.01 37.38 -11.80
CA PRO A 35 0.78 37.24 -11.03
C PRO A 35 -0.19 36.25 -11.71
N GLY A 36 -0.76 35.35 -10.92
CA GLY A 36 -1.71 34.33 -11.38
C GLY A 36 -1.09 32.95 -11.69
N MET A 37 0.21 32.86 -11.98
CA MET A 37 0.88 31.57 -12.23
C MET A 37 0.83 30.61 -11.03
N PRO A 38 1.07 31.05 -9.77
CA PRO A 38 0.89 30.18 -8.62
C PRO A 38 -0.57 29.69 -8.47
N GLY A 39 -1.55 30.51 -8.84
CA GLY A 39 -2.96 30.15 -8.83
C GLY A 39 -3.29 29.06 -9.84
N VAL A 40 -2.77 29.17 -11.07
CA VAL A 40 -2.92 28.14 -12.12
C VAL A 40 -2.27 26.83 -11.66
N PHE A 41 -1.09 26.88 -11.04
CA PHE A 41 -0.44 25.70 -10.48
C PHE A 41 -1.30 25.00 -9.44
N VAL A 42 -1.77 25.73 -8.42
CA VAL A 42 -2.63 25.16 -7.37
C VAL A 42 -3.93 24.62 -7.96
N ALA A 43 -4.55 25.33 -8.91
CA ALA A 43 -5.76 24.85 -9.60
C ALA A 43 -5.51 23.53 -10.36
N SER A 44 -4.36 23.37 -11.00
CA SER A 44 -4.00 22.13 -11.73
C SER A 44 -3.81 20.94 -10.79
N VAL A 45 -3.12 21.14 -9.65
CA VAL A 45 -2.90 20.09 -8.64
C VAL A 45 -4.22 19.67 -8.00
N LEU A 46 -5.08 20.64 -7.68
CA LEU A 46 -6.42 20.36 -7.17
C LEU A 46 -7.25 19.61 -8.20
N SER A 47 -7.29 20.05 -9.46
CA SER A 47 -8.02 19.37 -10.54
C SER A 47 -7.59 17.92 -10.71
N GLY A 48 -6.27 17.67 -10.77
CA GLY A 48 -5.71 16.32 -10.85
C GLY A 48 -6.10 15.45 -9.64
N SER A 49 -6.01 16.01 -8.44
CA SER A 49 -6.39 15.31 -7.20
C SER A 49 -7.88 14.98 -7.16
N LEU A 50 -8.76 15.93 -7.51
CA LEU A 50 -10.20 15.73 -7.55
C LEU A 50 -10.62 14.71 -8.61
N SER A 51 -9.94 14.67 -9.77
CA SER A 51 -10.23 13.68 -10.82
C SER A 51 -9.98 12.24 -10.33
N THR A 52 -8.86 12.04 -9.63
CA THR A 52 -8.50 10.73 -9.06
C THR A 52 -9.45 10.35 -7.93
N LEU A 53 -9.77 11.28 -7.03
CA LEU A 53 -10.72 11.07 -5.93
C LEU A 53 -12.11 10.69 -6.46
N SER A 54 -12.59 11.37 -7.49
CA SER A 54 -13.88 11.07 -8.13
C SER A 54 -13.93 9.64 -8.67
N SER A 55 -12.91 9.23 -9.44
CA SER A 55 -12.82 7.86 -9.95
C SER A 55 -12.75 6.83 -8.84
N MET A 56 -11.96 7.07 -7.78
CA MET A 56 -11.85 6.13 -6.64
C MET A 56 -13.17 5.95 -5.91
N ILE A 57 -13.86 7.03 -5.56
CA ILE A 57 -15.13 6.97 -4.82
C ILE A 57 -16.23 6.35 -5.70
N ASN A 58 -16.24 6.65 -7.00
CA ASN A 58 -17.19 6.05 -7.93
C ASN A 58 -16.98 4.53 -8.07
N SER A 59 -15.73 4.09 -8.24
CA SER A 59 -15.40 2.66 -8.29
C SER A 59 -15.72 1.96 -6.96
N LEU A 60 -15.45 2.61 -5.83
CA LEU A 60 -15.76 2.04 -4.51
C LEU A 60 -17.27 1.91 -4.30
N SER A 61 -18.06 2.89 -4.73
CA SER A 61 -19.53 2.81 -4.71
C SER A 61 -20.04 1.66 -5.58
N ALA A 62 -19.47 1.48 -6.77
CA ALA A 62 -19.84 0.37 -7.67
C ALA A 62 -19.49 -1.00 -7.06
N VAL A 63 -18.30 -1.15 -6.48
CA VAL A 63 -17.89 -2.38 -5.80
C VAL A 63 -18.77 -2.66 -4.57
N THR A 64 -19.07 -1.64 -3.77
CA THR A 64 -19.96 -1.79 -2.62
C THR A 64 -21.36 -2.20 -3.04
N TRP A 65 -21.85 -1.66 -4.16
CA TRP A 65 -23.10 -2.09 -4.74
C TRP A 65 -23.06 -3.56 -5.13
N SER A 66 -22.08 -4.01 -5.93
CA SER A 66 -22.04 -5.38 -6.45
C SER A 66 -21.76 -6.44 -5.38
N GLU A 67 -20.84 -6.14 -4.45
CA GLU A 67 -20.36 -7.11 -3.45
C GLU A 67 -21.22 -7.14 -2.19
N PHE A 68 -21.69 -5.99 -1.72
CA PHE A 68 -22.38 -5.90 -0.43
C PHE A 68 -23.87 -5.67 -0.59
N VAL A 69 -24.33 -4.78 -1.48
CA VAL A 69 -25.74 -4.39 -1.51
C VAL A 69 -26.59 -5.31 -2.38
N GLN A 70 -26.12 -5.61 -3.59
CA GLN A 70 -26.83 -6.41 -4.59
C GLN A 70 -27.21 -7.82 -4.09
N PRO A 71 -26.36 -8.56 -3.35
CA PRO A 71 -26.71 -9.89 -2.87
C PRO A 71 -27.89 -9.94 -1.88
N PHE A 72 -28.23 -8.82 -1.23
CA PHE A 72 -29.40 -8.75 -0.34
C PHE A 72 -30.73 -8.58 -1.09
N PHE A 73 -30.70 -8.27 -2.38
CA PHE A 73 -31.90 -8.14 -3.20
C PHE A 73 -32.18 -9.43 -3.97
N SER A 74 -33.29 -10.11 -3.66
CA SER A 74 -33.71 -11.33 -4.38
C SER A 74 -34.09 -11.07 -5.85
N ARG A 75 -34.33 -9.81 -6.24
CA ARG A 75 -34.63 -9.39 -7.62
C ARG A 75 -33.90 -8.08 -7.92
N PRO A 76 -33.46 -7.84 -9.16
CA PRO A 76 -32.78 -6.60 -9.51
C PRO A 76 -33.70 -5.40 -9.24
N PRO A 77 -33.31 -4.46 -8.37
CA PRO A 77 -34.11 -3.28 -8.06
C PRO A 77 -34.17 -2.34 -9.27
N LYS A 78 -35.17 -1.46 -9.28
CA LYS A 78 -35.36 -0.45 -10.33
C LYS A 78 -34.13 0.45 -10.46
N GLU A 79 -33.74 0.81 -11.69
CA GLU A 79 -32.55 1.64 -11.96
C GLU A 79 -32.53 2.96 -11.17
N ARG A 80 -33.69 3.57 -10.94
CA ARG A 80 -33.81 4.78 -10.11
C ARG A 80 -33.37 4.53 -8.67
N THR A 81 -33.76 3.40 -8.10
CA THR A 81 -33.40 3.01 -6.73
C THR A 81 -31.90 2.69 -6.63
N VAL A 82 -31.36 1.98 -7.62
CA VAL A 82 -29.91 1.72 -7.73
C VAL A 82 -29.14 3.03 -7.73
N THR A 83 -29.53 3.99 -8.58
CA THR A 83 -28.87 5.29 -8.71
C THR A 83 -28.93 6.11 -7.43
N LEU A 84 -30.06 6.07 -6.70
CA LEU A 84 -30.19 6.78 -5.43
C LEU A 84 -29.27 6.18 -4.35
N ILE A 85 -29.22 4.85 -4.27
CA ILE A 85 -28.38 4.15 -3.30
C ILE A 85 -26.89 4.39 -3.61
N THR A 86 -26.46 4.25 -4.87
CA THR A 86 -25.05 4.47 -5.23
C THR A 86 -24.63 5.93 -5.03
N LYS A 87 -25.50 6.91 -5.30
CA LYS A 87 -25.25 8.32 -4.96
C LYS A 87 -25.09 8.53 -3.45
N PHE A 88 -25.94 7.91 -2.64
CA PHE A 88 -25.82 7.99 -1.18
C PHE A 88 -24.48 7.41 -0.70
N ILE A 89 -24.09 6.24 -1.23
CA ILE A 89 -22.80 5.59 -0.92
C ILE A 89 -21.61 6.51 -1.30
N VAL A 90 -21.66 7.17 -2.46
CA VAL A 90 -20.63 8.14 -2.88
C VAL A 90 -20.51 9.29 -1.87
N VAL A 91 -21.62 9.86 -1.42
CA VAL A 91 -21.62 10.94 -0.42
C VAL A 91 -21.04 10.46 0.92
N CYS A 92 -21.42 9.27 1.39
CA CYS A 92 -20.88 8.68 2.62
C CYS A 92 -19.36 8.50 2.55
N TYR A 93 -18.84 7.98 1.44
CA TYR A 93 -17.38 7.86 1.25
C TYR A 93 -16.69 9.22 1.16
N GLY A 94 -17.29 10.22 0.52
CA GLY A 94 -16.76 11.58 0.48
C GLY A 94 -16.62 12.19 1.88
N ILE A 95 -17.63 12.02 2.73
CA ILE A 95 -17.58 12.46 4.14
C ILE A 95 -16.48 11.71 4.90
N ALA A 96 -16.40 10.39 4.74
CA ALA A 96 -15.39 9.57 5.41
C ALA A 96 -13.96 9.94 5.02
N VAL A 97 -13.68 10.16 3.73
CA VAL A 97 -12.35 10.57 3.24
C VAL A 97 -12.00 11.97 3.76
N THR A 98 -12.96 12.90 3.79
CA THR A 98 -12.75 14.25 4.34
C THR A 98 -12.43 14.20 5.84
N ALA A 99 -13.14 13.35 6.60
CA ALA A 99 -12.86 13.14 8.03
C ALA A 99 -11.46 12.53 8.26
N MET A 100 -11.04 11.57 7.42
CA MET A 100 -9.68 11.02 7.48
C MET A 100 -8.61 12.06 7.14
N ALA A 101 -8.87 12.97 6.20
CA ALA A 101 -7.92 14.02 5.82
C ALA A 101 -7.57 14.95 6.99
N PHE A 102 -8.53 15.29 7.86
CA PHE A 102 -8.26 16.07 9.08
C PHE A 102 -7.34 15.37 10.07
N ASN A 103 -7.27 14.04 10.03
CA ASN A 103 -6.43 13.23 10.92
C ASN A 103 -5.07 12.88 10.29
N ALA A 104 -4.78 13.39 9.08
CA ALA A 104 -3.59 13.01 8.33
C ALA A 104 -2.27 13.52 8.95
N GLU A 105 -2.33 14.60 9.74
CA GLU A 105 -1.15 15.21 10.39
C GLU A 105 -0.46 14.27 11.39
N SER A 106 -1.21 13.34 12.00
CA SER A 106 -0.70 12.39 13.01
C SER A 106 0.22 11.31 12.45
N LEU A 107 0.37 11.17 11.12
CA LEU A 107 1.07 10.03 10.50
C LEU A 107 2.58 10.21 10.31
N GLY A 108 3.16 11.34 10.73
CA GLY A 108 4.62 11.55 10.83
C GLY A 108 5.38 11.41 9.50
N GLY A 109 4.70 11.63 8.37
CA GLY A 109 5.20 11.42 7.00
C GLY A 109 4.11 10.83 6.11
N ILE A 110 3.25 11.69 5.57
CA ILE A 110 2.07 11.31 4.77
C ILE A 110 2.46 10.52 3.53
N LEU A 111 3.54 10.91 2.84
CA LEU A 111 3.99 10.20 1.65
C LEU A 111 4.42 8.76 1.95
N ASN A 112 5.23 8.58 3.01
CA ASN A 112 5.69 7.25 3.42
C ASN A 112 4.51 6.37 3.87
N ALA A 113 3.55 6.98 4.58
CA ALA A 113 2.31 6.32 4.99
C ALA A 113 1.52 5.78 3.79
N LEU A 114 1.30 6.65 2.80
CA LEU A 114 0.52 6.35 1.60
C LEU A 114 1.18 5.25 0.76
N VAL A 115 2.46 5.42 0.42
CA VAL A 115 3.18 4.47 -0.44
C VAL A 115 3.23 3.09 0.22
N SER A 116 3.53 3.02 1.51
CA SER A 116 3.63 1.75 2.24
C SER A 116 2.27 1.07 2.40
N GLY A 117 1.21 1.84 2.70
CA GLY A 117 -0.15 1.31 2.86
C GLY A 117 -0.73 0.80 1.55
N LEU A 118 -0.59 1.57 0.46
CA LEU A 118 -0.99 1.15 -0.88
C LEU A 118 -0.21 -0.09 -1.34
N GLY A 119 1.10 -0.14 -1.06
CA GLY A 119 1.93 -1.28 -1.36
C GLY A 119 1.50 -2.55 -0.63
N ALA A 120 1.24 -2.44 0.68
CA ALA A 120 0.86 -3.58 1.52
C ALA A 120 -0.48 -4.23 1.09
N ILE A 121 -1.42 -3.42 0.59
CA ILE A 121 -2.73 -3.90 0.13
C ILE A 121 -2.68 -4.38 -1.33
N ASN A 122 -1.99 -3.66 -2.21
CA ASN A 122 -2.00 -3.97 -3.64
C ASN A 122 -0.99 -5.06 -4.04
N GLY A 123 0.09 -5.25 -3.27
CA GLY A 123 1.09 -6.28 -3.52
C GLY A 123 0.50 -7.71 -3.60
N PRO A 124 -0.24 -8.18 -2.57
CA PRO A 124 -0.88 -9.49 -2.60
C PRO A 124 -1.89 -9.67 -3.74
N LYS A 125 -2.65 -8.62 -4.09
CA LYS A 125 -3.61 -8.67 -5.22
C LYS A 125 -2.89 -8.85 -6.55
N LEU A 126 -1.77 -8.15 -6.74
CA LEU A 126 -0.92 -8.33 -7.92
C LEU A 126 -0.34 -9.75 -7.96
N GLY A 127 0.15 -10.27 -6.83
CA GLY A 127 0.66 -11.64 -6.73
C GLY A 127 -0.38 -12.70 -7.07
N LEU A 128 -1.64 -12.50 -6.65
CA LEU A 128 -2.77 -13.35 -7.01
C LEU A 128 -3.04 -13.33 -8.52
N PHE A 129 -3.07 -12.14 -9.12
CA PHE A 129 -3.28 -11.99 -10.56
C PHE A 129 -2.17 -12.71 -11.35
N LEU A 130 -0.91 -12.51 -10.96
CA LEU A 130 0.24 -13.19 -11.56
C LEU A 130 0.17 -14.72 -11.39
N LEU A 131 -0.25 -15.22 -10.23
CA LEU A 131 -0.46 -16.64 -10.00
C LEU A 131 -1.50 -17.21 -10.97
N GLY A 132 -2.61 -16.51 -11.16
CA GLY A 132 -3.69 -16.94 -12.06
C GLY A 132 -3.28 -16.96 -13.54
N VAL A 133 -2.44 -16.00 -13.96
CA VAL A 133 -2.00 -15.91 -15.37
C VAL A 133 -0.80 -16.84 -15.65
N ALA A 134 0.17 -16.92 -14.75
CA ALA A 134 1.43 -17.61 -15.01
C ALA A 134 1.42 -19.10 -14.67
N VAL A 135 0.52 -19.55 -13.77
CA VAL A 135 0.56 -20.92 -13.24
C VAL A 135 -0.72 -21.66 -13.61
N PRO A 136 -0.70 -22.49 -14.67
CA PRO A 136 -1.89 -23.23 -15.10
C PRO A 136 -2.35 -24.29 -14.09
N SER A 137 -1.48 -24.66 -13.15
CA SER A 137 -1.79 -25.58 -12.04
C SER A 137 -2.35 -24.89 -10.80
N ALA A 138 -2.63 -23.58 -10.84
CA ALA A 138 -3.16 -22.84 -9.70
C ALA A 138 -4.59 -23.29 -9.35
N ASN A 139 -4.88 -23.44 -8.06
CA ASN A 139 -6.19 -23.85 -7.56
C ASN A 139 -6.81 -22.77 -6.67
N GLY A 140 -8.15 -22.76 -6.56
CA GLY A 140 -8.89 -21.85 -5.66
C GLY A 140 -8.36 -21.81 -4.22
N PRO A 141 -8.18 -22.95 -3.52
CA PRO A 141 -7.64 -22.93 -2.16
C PRO A 141 -6.17 -22.45 -2.06
N GLY A 142 -5.36 -22.70 -3.10
CA GLY A 142 -3.99 -22.18 -3.18
C GLY A 142 -3.95 -20.67 -3.37
N ALA A 143 -4.82 -20.15 -4.22
CA ALA A 143 -5.02 -18.72 -4.41
C ALA A 143 -5.45 -18.01 -3.11
N VAL A 144 -6.47 -18.54 -2.42
CA VAL A 144 -6.97 -17.96 -1.16
C VAL A 144 -5.90 -17.97 -0.07
N SER A 145 -5.21 -19.09 0.13
CA SER A 145 -4.14 -19.19 1.14
C SER A 145 -2.96 -18.26 0.83
N GLY A 146 -2.56 -18.13 -0.44
CA GLY A 146 -1.52 -17.19 -0.87
C GLY A 146 -1.88 -15.73 -0.60
N VAL A 147 -3.12 -15.32 -0.87
CA VAL A 147 -3.59 -13.95 -0.61
C VAL A 147 -3.61 -13.66 0.88
N ILE A 148 -4.16 -14.57 1.69
CA ILE A 148 -4.23 -14.39 3.16
C ILE A 148 -2.82 -14.25 3.73
N LEU A 149 -1.92 -15.20 3.43
CA LEU A 149 -0.58 -15.19 3.99
C LEU A 149 0.28 -14.03 3.48
N GLY A 150 0.15 -13.66 2.20
CA GLY A 150 0.85 -12.49 1.66
C GLY A 150 0.33 -11.17 2.23
N THR A 151 -0.98 -11.06 2.49
CA THR A 151 -1.56 -9.88 3.15
C THR A 151 -1.11 -9.77 4.60
N VAL A 152 -1.09 -10.88 5.34
CA VAL A 152 -0.58 -10.93 6.72
C VAL A 152 0.91 -10.54 6.77
N ALA A 153 1.74 -11.09 5.87
CA ALA A 153 3.15 -10.74 5.80
C ALA A 153 3.36 -9.26 5.45
N SER A 154 2.58 -8.73 4.50
CA SER A 154 2.65 -7.32 4.11
C SER A 154 2.23 -6.38 5.25
N MET A 155 1.17 -6.73 5.98
CA MET A 155 0.74 -5.97 7.15
C MET A 155 1.72 -6.04 8.32
N TRP A 156 2.30 -7.21 8.57
CA TRP A 156 3.35 -7.37 9.56
C TRP A 156 4.53 -6.43 9.29
N MET A 157 4.97 -6.35 8.03
CA MET A 157 6.06 -5.45 7.63
C MET A 157 5.65 -3.97 7.71
N PHE A 158 4.43 -3.62 7.29
CA PHE A 158 3.91 -2.26 7.40
C PHE A 158 3.86 -1.77 8.86
N ILE A 159 3.35 -2.60 9.78
CA ILE A 159 3.26 -2.29 11.21
C ILE A 159 4.66 -2.20 11.83
N GLY A 160 5.55 -3.15 11.50
CA GLY A 160 6.93 -3.13 11.98
C GLY A 160 7.71 -1.90 11.54
N ALA A 161 7.49 -1.41 10.31
CA ALA A 161 8.10 -0.19 9.81
C ALA A 161 7.59 1.09 10.53
N ARG A 162 6.40 1.04 11.15
CA ARG A 162 5.88 2.14 11.98
C ARG A 162 6.41 2.12 13.41
N ILE A 163 6.63 0.93 13.96
CA ILE A 163 7.13 0.74 15.34
C ILE A 163 8.63 1.03 15.42
N TYR A 164 9.40 0.66 14.39
CA TYR A 164 10.84 0.89 14.31
C TYR A 164 11.18 1.88 13.19
N PRO A 165 10.92 3.19 13.38
CA PRO A 165 11.24 4.18 12.38
C PRO A 165 12.75 4.25 12.19
N VAL A 166 13.19 3.96 10.97
CA VAL A 166 14.60 4.10 10.58
C VAL A 166 14.89 5.59 10.47
N PRO A 167 15.93 6.11 11.14
CA PRO A 167 16.36 7.49 10.93
C PRO A 167 16.88 7.61 9.50
N VAL A 168 16.10 8.24 8.62
CA VAL A 168 16.61 8.65 7.32
C VAL A 168 17.60 9.78 7.56
N ALA A 169 18.88 9.51 7.33
CA ALA A 169 19.90 10.53 7.33
C ALA A 169 19.57 11.51 6.21
N LYS A 170 19.04 12.68 6.58
CA LYS A 170 18.88 13.80 5.65
C LYS A 170 20.28 14.22 5.20
N LEU A 171 20.49 14.40 3.90
CA LEU A 171 21.76 14.93 3.39
C LEU A 171 22.09 16.24 4.12
N PRO A 172 23.36 16.50 4.49
CA PRO A 172 23.73 17.75 5.13
C PRO A 172 23.35 18.90 4.20
N LEU A 173 22.47 19.77 4.68
CA LEU A 173 22.04 21.00 4.02
C LEU A 173 22.80 22.15 4.68
N SER A 174 23.31 23.08 3.86
CA SER A 174 24.10 24.23 4.30
C SER A 174 23.18 25.43 4.50
N VAL A 175 23.34 26.16 5.60
CA VAL A 175 22.64 27.42 5.92
C VAL A 175 23.52 28.65 5.74
N GLN A 176 24.64 28.48 5.04
CA GLN A 176 25.78 29.40 5.16
C GLN A 176 25.61 30.69 4.34
N ASN A 177 24.63 30.76 3.44
CA ASN A 177 24.44 31.87 2.50
C ASN A 177 23.05 32.50 2.56
N CYS A 178 22.36 32.39 3.69
CA CYS A 178 21.04 32.99 3.82
C CYS A 178 21.05 34.48 4.03
N ALA A 179 20.32 35.17 3.15
CA ALA A 179 19.99 36.56 3.28
C ALA A 179 19.17 36.72 4.57
N ALA A 180 19.86 37.02 5.66
CA ALA A 180 19.25 37.49 6.88
C ALA A 180 18.32 38.64 6.51
N SER A 181 17.00 38.37 6.56
CA SER A 181 16.02 39.44 6.65
C SER A 181 16.48 40.38 7.77
N ASN A 182 16.67 41.65 7.43
CA ASN A 182 17.19 42.72 8.29
C ASN A 182 16.41 42.84 9.61
N GLY A 183 16.70 41.95 10.56
CA GLY A 183 16.33 42.03 11.96
C GLY A 183 17.59 42.33 12.75
N SER A 184 17.84 43.62 12.94
CA SER A 184 18.84 44.27 13.81
C SER A 184 19.83 43.35 14.53
N LEU A 185 21.11 43.50 14.15
CA LEU A 185 22.28 43.14 14.95
C LEU A 185 22.17 43.70 16.39
N THR A 186 21.70 42.89 17.33
CA THR A 186 21.96 43.12 18.76
C THR A 186 22.26 41.81 19.46
N THR A 187 23.56 41.60 19.66
CA THR A 187 24.17 41.14 20.90
C THR A 187 23.92 39.70 21.33
N VAL A 188 24.95 38.90 21.11
CA VAL A 188 25.41 37.77 21.92
C VAL A 188 24.85 37.80 23.35
N LEU A 189 23.98 36.84 23.68
CA LEU A 189 23.97 36.27 25.02
C LEU A 189 23.57 34.79 24.93
N SER A 190 24.55 33.95 25.18
CA SER A 190 24.41 32.52 25.34
C SER A 190 23.40 32.19 26.44
N SER A 191 22.20 31.75 26.06
CA SER A 191 21.44 30.83 26.91
C SER A 191 21.74 29.43 26.42
N VAL A 192 22.78 28.84 27.04
CA VAL A 192 22.93 27.39 27.13
C VAL A 192 21.68 26.89 27.86
N GLU A 193 20.61 26.66 27.12
CA GLU A 193 19.51 25.85 27.59
C GLU A 193 19.95 24.42 27.32
N THR A 194 20.40 23.78 28.41
CA THR A 194 20.78 22.39 28.54
C THR A 194 19.73 21.49 27.89
N THR A 195 19.82 21.31 26.57
CA THR A 195 19.22 20.16 25.91
C THR A 195 20.07 19.01 26.40
N THR A 196 19.51 18.28 27.37
CA THR A 196 20.01 17.00 27.81
C THR A 196 20.54 16.27 26.60
N THR A 197 21.85 16.09 26.58
CA THR A 197 22.56 15.20 25.68
C THR A 197 21.96 13.81 25.88
N THR A 198 20.87 13.50 25.19
CA THR A 198 20.66 12.16 24.68
C THR A 198 21.74 11.98 23.64
N THR A 199 22.93 11.65 24.17
CA THR A 199 24.06 11.07 23.49
C THR A 199 23.49 10.24 22.37
N SER A 200 23.59 10.75 21.15
CA SER A 200 23.43 9.97 19.94
C SER A 200 24.42 8.84 20.11
N ARG A 201 23.93 7.70 20.62
CA ARG A 201 24.64 6.44 20.49
C ARG A 201 24.73 6.29 18.99
N ILE A 202 25.90 6.62 18.45
CA ILE A 202 26.45 5.95 17.29
C ILE A 202 26.45 4.49 17.70
N VAL A 203 25.30 3.82 17.52
CA VAL A 203 25.20 2.39 17.62
C VAL A 203 26.12 1.92 16.50
N PRO A 204 27.23 1.22 16.81
CA PRO A 204 28.07 0.65 15.77
C PRO A 204 27.14 -0.11 14.84
N ALA A 205 27.34 0.06 13.52
CA ALA A 205 26.62 -0.64 12.49
C ALA A 205 26.88 -2.15 12.65
N ASN A 206 26.20 -2.77 13.62
CA ASN A 206 26.02 -4.19 13.65
C ASN A 206 25.28 -4.48 12.36
N HIS A 207 25.97 -5.21 11.48
CA HIS A 207 25.46 -5.74 10.23
C HIS A 207 24.41 -6.83 10.50
N SER A 208 23.52 -6.60 11.46
CA SER A 208 22.29 -7.34 11.64
C SER A 208 21.40 -6.91 10.48
N PHE A 209 21.06 -7.83 9.58
CA PHE A 209 20.06 -7.62 8.54
C PHE A 209 18.77 -7.11 9.16
N ASN A 210 18.64 -5.79 9.27
CA ASN A 210 17.49 -5.18 9.88
C ASN A 210 16.45 -5.06 8.76
N LEU A 211 15.57 -6.07 8.69
CA LEU A 211 14.54 -6.23 7.64
C LEU A 211 13.65 -4.99 7.50
N TYR A 212 13.58 -4.15 8.53
CA TYR A 212 12.80 -2.91 8.59
C TYR A 212 13.52 -1.70 7.97
N THR A 213 14.80 -1.83 7.57
CA THR A 213 15.57 -0.79 6.86
C THR A 213 15.33 -0.74 5.36
N MET A 214 14.57 -1.70 4.83
CA MET A 214 14.22 -1.78 3.40
C MET A 214 13.33 -0.61 2.98
N SER A 215 13.58 -0.06 1.78
CA SER A 215 12.77 1.03 1.24
C SER A 215 11.30 0.63 1.10
N PHE A 216 10.40 1.56 1.39
CA PHE A 216 8.94 1.35 1.37
C PHE A 216 8.40 0.78 0.05
N PHE A 217 9.09 1.00 -1.07
CA PHE A 217 8.75 0.44 -2.38
C PHE A 217 8.83 -1.10 -2.42
N TYR A 218 9.69 -1.73 -1.61
CA TYR A 218 9.84 -3.18 -1.59
C TYR A 218 8.71 -3.90 -0.85
N LEU A 219 7.91 -3.19 -0.04
CA LEU A 219 6.77 -3.80 0.67
C LEU A 219 5.75 -4.40 -0.28
N ALA A 220 5.46 -3.71 -1.39
CA ALA A 220 4.56 -4.22 -2.42
C ALA A 220 5.12 -5.47 -3.11
N ALA A 221 6.42 -5.48 -3.41
CA ALA A 221 7.11 -6.59 -4.04
C ALA A 221 7.14 -7.82 -3.13
N LEU A 222 7.42 -7.63 -1.83
CA LEU A 222 7.41 -8.72 -0.85
C LEU A 222 6.02 -9.35 -0.73
N GLY A 223 4.97 -8.54 -0.63
CA GLY A 223 3.59 -9.04 -0.61
C GLY A 223 3.25 -9.87 -1.85
N CYS A 224 3.65 -9.39 -3.03
CA CYS A 224 3.47 -10.08 -4.30
C CYS A 224 4.21 -11.43 -4.33
N ILE A 225 5.50 -11.44 -3.96
CA ILE A 225 6.35 -12.64 -3.95
C ILE A 225 5.81 -13.68 -2.97
N VAL A 226 5.45 -13.27 -1.75
CA VAL A 226 4.92 -14.19 -0.74
C VAL A 226 3.60 -14.81 -1.21
N THR A 227 2.68 -13.99 -1.76
CA THR A 227 1.42 -14.52 -2.31
C THR A 227 1.66 -15.50 -3.45
N PHE A 228 2.57 -15.18 -4.37
CA PHE A 228 2.89 -16.03 -5.51
C PHE A 228 3.49 -17.37 -5.07
N VAL A 229 4.54 -17.35 -4.23
CA VAL A 229 5.25 -18.55 -3.78
C VAL A 229 4.33 -19.46 -2.96
N VAL A 230 3.62 -18.91 -1.98
CA VAL A 230 2.68 -19.69 -1.16
C VAL A 230 1.57 -20.26 -2.04
N GLY A 231 1.02 -19.46 -2.96
CA GLY A 231 -0.02 -19.89 -3.87
C GLY A 231 0.39 -21.05 -4.78
N VAL A 232 1.63 -21.02 -5.29
CA VAL A 232 2.21 -22.14 -6.07
C VAL A 232 2.37 -23.39 -5.20
N VAL A 233 3.03 -23.27 -4.05
CA VAL A 233 3.32 -24.41 -3.18
C VAL A 233 2.04 -25.11 -2.74
N VAL A 234 1.05 -24.36 -2.25
CA VAL A 234 -0.22 -24.94 -1.80
C VAL A 234 -0.99 -25.55 -2.97
N SER A 235 -0.99 -24.90 -4.14
CA SER A 235 -1.66 -25.45 -5.33
C SER A 235 -1.03 -26.78 -5.77
N LEU A 236 0.30 -26.89 -5.77
CA LEU A 236 1.01 -28.12 -6.11
C LEU A 236 0.73 -29.24 -5.09
N LEU A 237 0.73 -28.93 -3.80
CA LEU A 237 0.44 -29.91 -2.74
C LEU A 237 -0.98 -30.46 -2.85
N ILE A 238 -1.96 -29.60 -3.15
CA ILE A 238 -3.36 -30.01 -3.34
C ILE A 238 -3.50 -30.86 -4.60
N ASN A 239 -2.88 -30.48 -5.71
CA ASN A 239 -2.89 -31.27 -6.94
C ASN A 239 -2.24 -32.64 -6.72
N ALA A 240 -1.12 -32.72 -6.01
CA ALA A 240 -0.47 -33.98 -5.68
C ALA A 240 -1.32 -34.88 -4.78
N LYS A 241 -2.07 -34.31 -3.82
CA LYS A 241 -3.04 -35.06 -3.00
C LYS A 241 -4.21 -35.56 -3.84
N ARG A 242 -4.76 -34.71 -4.72
CA ARG A 242 -5.88 -35.08 -5.61
C ARG A 242 -5.48 -36.20 -6.57
N ALA A 243 -4.29 -36.09 -7.20
CA ALA A 243 -3.76 -37.12 -8.09
C ALA A 243 -3.57 -38.49 -7.39
N ARG A 244 -3.08 -38.49 -6.15
CA ARG A 244 -2.99 -39.73 -5.34
C ARG A 244 -4.35 -40.33 -5.02
N SER A 245 -5.34 -39.50 -4.63
CA SER A 245 -6.69 -39.97 -4.35
C SER A 245 -7.37 -40.61 -5.58
N TRP A 246 -7.21 -40.02 -6.76
CA TRP A 246 -7.73 -40.60 -8.01
C TRP A 246 -7.12 -41.97 -8.32
N ARG A 247 -5.80 -42.12 -8.12
CA ARG A 247 -5.10 -43.40 -8.35
C ARG A 247 -5.60 -44.51 -7.41
N VAL A 248 -5.84 -44.19 -6.14
CA VAL A 248 -6.40 -45.15 -5.15
C VAL A 248 -7.83 -45.55 -5.49
N ARG A 249 -8.67 -44.60 -5.94
CA ARG A 249 -10.04 -44.93 -6.38
C ARG A 249 -10.04 -45.84 -7.60
N GLN A 250 -9.13 -45.64 -8.55
CA GLN A 250 -8.99 -46.53 -9.71
C GLN A 250 -8.52 -47.94 -9.33
N SER A 251 -7.62 -48.10 -8.36
CA SER A 251 -7.22 -49.44 -7.90
C SER A 251 -8.35 -50.17 -7.18
N ILE A 252 -9.16 -49.46 -6.37
CA ILE A 252 -10.34 -50.04 -5.71
C ILE A 252 -11.40 -50.43 -6.74
N SER A 253 -11.66 -49.59 -7.74
CA SER A 253 -12.62 -49.88 -8.82
C SER A 253 -12.21 -51.08 -9.69
N LYS A 254 -10.91 -51.27 -9.96
CA LYS A 254 -10.43 -52.48 -10.66
C LYS A 254 -10.62 -53.72 -9.81
N SER A 255 -10.22 -53.66 -8.54
CA SER A 255 -10.38 -54.75 -7.58
C SER A 255 -11.84 -55.14 -7.32
N SER A 256 -12.80 -54.21 -7.39
CA SER A 256 -14.23 -54.52 -7.22
C SER A 256 -14.88 -55.13 -8.46
N ASN A 257 -14.30 -54.93 -9.65
CA ASN A 257 -14.82 -55.49 -10.90
C ASN A 257 -14.25 -56.87 -11.24
N GLU A 258 -13.09 -57.24 -10.69
CA GLU A 258 -12.52 -58.60 -10.82
C GLU A 258 -13.37 -59.75 -10.23
N PRO A 259 -14.05 -59.64 -9.07
CA PRO A 259 -14.82 -60.77 -8.52
C PRO A 259 -16.11 -61.12 -9.28
N TYR A 260 -16.58 -60.27 -10.21
CA TYR A 260 -17.75 -60.57 -11.03
C TYR A 260 -17.39 -61.23 -12.36
N SER A 261 -16.21 -60.91 -12.90
CA SER A 261 -15.67 -61.55 -14.11
C SER A 261 -15.47 -63.04 -13.88
N GLN A 262 -14.72 -63.44 -12.84
CA GLN A 262 -14.35 -64.85 -12.65
C GLN A 262 -15.54 -65.80 -12.44
N LYS A 263 -16.64 -65.32 -11.84
CA LYS A 263 -17.83 -66.16 -11.64
C LYS A 263 -18.64 -66.45 -12.91
N GLN A 264 -18.57 -65.61 -13.95
CA GLN A 264 -19.27 -65.89 -15.21
C GLN A 264 -18.55 -66.95 -16.06
N TYR A 265 -17.24 -67.13 -15.90
CA TYR A 265 -16.48 -68.13 -16.66
C TYR A 265 -16.55 -69.53 -16.01
N GLU A 266 -16.73 -69.62 -14.69
CA GLU A 266 -16.86 -70.89 -13.98
C GLU A 266 -18.27 -71.50 -14.00
N THR A 267 -19.28 -70.77 -14.51
CA THR A 267 -20.66 -71.28 -14.68
C THR A 267 -21.00 -71.70 -16.11
N SER A 268 -20.01 -71.72 -17.02
CA SER A 268 -20.16 -72.10 -18.43
C SER A 268 -19.29 -73.31 -18.87
N LEU A 269 -18.74 -74.05 -17.91
CA LEU A 269 -18.15 -75.38 -18.07
C LEU A 269 -18.93 -76.40 -17.22
#